data_AF-A0A506UIU6-F1
#
_entry.id   AF-A0A506UIU6-F1
#
_cell.length_a   1.000
_cell.length_b   1.000
_cell.length_c   1.000
_cell.angle_alpha   90.00
_cell.angle_beta   90.00
_cell.angle_gamma   90.00
#
_symmetry.space_group_name_H-M   'P 1'
#
loop_
_entity.id
_entity.type
_entity.pdbx_description
1 polymer ?
#
loop_
_entity_poly.entity_id
_entity_poly.type
_entity_poly.pdbx_seq_one_letter_code
_entity_poly.pdbx_strand_id
1 'polypeptide(L)'
;MKKATPNQLSALKWLKNRSGDGVFDRNQVLNACGERAPVMRSTWNKLRDLGLVEPYLNNRRLRITENGLRIDLSKVNESENGKSE
;
A
#
# COMPACT_ATOMS: atom_id res chain seq x y z
N MET A 1 -6.63 16.65 11.04
CA MET A 1 -6.47 15.51 10.09
C MET A 1 -5.08 14.92 10.26
N LYS A 2 -4.95 13.60 10.45
CA LYS A 2 -3.63 12.95 10.49
C LYS A 2 -3.04 12.92 9.07
N LYS A 3 -1.76 13.26 8.92
CA LYS A 3 -1.03 13.15 7.65
C LYS A 3 -0.36 11.77 7.56
N ALA A 4 -0.21 11.26 6.33
CA ALA A 4 0.55 10.05 6.10
C ALA A 4 2.03 10.27 6.46
N THR A 5 2.66 9.26 7.08
CA THR A 5 4.11 9.27 7.35
C THR A 5 4.91 8.91 6.09
N PRO A 6 6.22 9.21 6.02
CA PRO A 6 7.05 8.81 4.89
C PRO A 6 6.95 7.32 4.54
N ASN A 7 7.00 6.42 5.53
CA ASN A 7 6.87 4.98 5.31
C ASN A 7 5.50 4.56 4.74
N GLN A 8 4.43 5.27 5.11
CA GLN A 8 3.09 5.03 4.55
C GLN A 8 3.01 5.50 3.09
N LEU A 9 3.62 6.64 2.78
CA LEU A 9 3.72 7.15 1.41
C LEU A 9 4.57 6.22 0.53
N SER A 10 5.66 5.67 1.06
CA SER A 10 6.48 4.66 0.37
C SER A 10 5.69 3.40 0.05
N ALA A 11 4.85 2.92 0.98
CA ALA A 11 3.96 1.78 0.74
C ALA A 11 2.87 2.11 -0.29
N LEU A 12 2.29 3.31 -0.23
CA LEU A 12 1.32 3.77 -1.23
C LEU A 12 1.95 3.85 -2.63
N LYS A 13 3.19 4.33 -2.73
CA LYS A 13 3.94 4.36 -3.99
C LYS A 13 4.20 2.95 -4.53
N TRP A 14 4.63 2.03 -3.66
CA TRP A 14 4.86 0.63 -4.02
C TRP A 14 3.61 0.00 -4.66
N LEU A 15 2.43 0.24 -4.07
CA LEU A 15 1.16 -0.26 -4.60
C LEU A 15 0.76 0.46 -5.89
N LYS A 16 0.97 1.78 -5.98
CA LYS A 16 0.65 2.58 -7.18
C LYS A 16 1.46 2.12 -8.39
N ASN A 17 2.74 1.78 -8.19
CA ASN A 17 3.61 1.23 -9.22
C ASN A 17 3.19 -0.19 -9.67
N ARG A 18 2.33 -0.87 -8.90
CA ARG A 18 1.81 -2.22 -9.16
C ARG A 18 0.30 -2.20 -9.42
N SER A 19 -0.12 -1.32 -10.33
CA SER A 19 -1.50 -1.14 -10.78
C SER A 19 -2.48 -0.57 -9.73
N GLY A 20 -2.04 -0.29 -8.51
CA GLY A 20 -2.88 0.26 -7.45
C GLY A 20 -3.86 -0.75 -6.85
N ASP A 21 -3.71 -2.05 -7.09
CA ASP A 21 -4.57 -3.12 -6.59
C ASP A 21 -3.76 -4.34 -6.17
N GLY A 22 -4.19 -4.99 -5.09
CA GLY A 22 -3.60 -6.25 -4.64
C GLY A 22 -4.56 -7.15 -3.88
N VAL A 23 -4.10 -8.37 -3.61
CA VAL A 23 -4.81 -9.40 -2.85
C VAL A 23 -3.99 -9.84 -1.64
N PHE A 24 -4.62 -9.97 -0.48
CA PHE A 24 -3.97 -10.52 0.71
C PHE A 24 -3.85 -12.03 0.59
N ASP A 25 -2.65 -12.56 0.86
CA ASP A 25 -2.44 -14.00 0.99
C ASP A 25 -2.93 -14.54 2.34
N ARG A 26 -2.72 -15.84 2.56
CA ARG A 26 -3.07 -16.53 3.81
C ARG A 26 -2.30 -16.00 5.02
N ASN A 27 -1.11 -15.43 4.80
CA ASN A 27 -0.28 -14.80 5.83
C ASN A 27 -0.61 -13.31 6.04
N GLN A 28 -1.71 -12.83 5.45
CA GLN A 28 -2.14 -11.43 5.52
C GLN A 28 -1.14 -10.43 4.93
N VAL A 29 -0.32 -10.86 3.96
CA VAL A 29 0.54 -9.97 3.19
C VAL A 29 -0.08 -9.66 1.83
N LEU A 30 -0.04 -8.40 1.43
CA LEU A 30 -0.59 -7.94 0.17
C LEU A 30 0.31 -8.38 -0.98
N ASN A 31 -0.25 -8.98 -2.02
CA ASN A 31 0.41 -9.29 -3.28
C ASN A 31 -0.19 -8.43 -4.39
N ALA A 32 0.65 -7.75 -5.15
CA ALA A 32 0.25 -6.90 -6.28
C ALA A 32 1.18 -7.19 -7.46
N CYS A 33 0.63 -7.39 -8.65
CA CYS A 33 1.38 -7.76 -9.87
C CYS A 33 2.36 -8.95 -9.69
N GLY A 34 2.02 -9.93 -8.83
CA GLY A 34 2.88 -11.09 -8.55
C GLY A 34 3.99 -10.84 -7.52
N GLU A 35 4.10 -9.64 -6.98
CA GLU A 35 5.08 -9.28 -5.96
C GLU A 35 4.44 -9.16 -4.58
N ARG A 36 5.15 -9.64 -3.56
CA ARG A 36 4.74 -9.55 -2.16
C ARG A 36 5.17 -8.20 -1.58
N ALA A 37 4.24 -7.51 -0.93
CA ALA A 37 4.48 -6.22 -0.31
C ALA A 37 5.58 -6.30 0.76
N PRO A 38 6.51 -5.34 0.78
CA PRO A 38 7.58 -5.25 1.78
C PRO A 38 7.11 -4.64 3.12
N VAL A 39 5.79 -4.55 3.33
CA VAL A 39 5.20 -3.93 4.52
C VAL A 39 4.07 -4.79 5.08
N MET A 40 3.84 -4.66 6.38
CA MET A 40 2.82 -5.41 7.11
C MET A 40 1.40 -4.90 6.85
N ARG A 41 0.40 -5.73 7.16
CA ARG A 41 -1.04 -5.39 7.12
C ARG A 41 -1.40 -4.11 7.89
N SER A 42 -0.71 -3.87 9.01
CA SER A 42 -0.93 -2.69 9.84
C SER A 42 -0.67 -1.38 9.10
N THR A 43 0.28 -1.36 8.15
CA THR A 43 0.54 -0.19 7.29
C THR A 43 -0.64 0.09 6.37
N TRP A 44 -1.20 -0.95 5.75
CA TRP A 44 -2.40 -0.84 4.90
C TRP A 44 -3.63 -0.38 5.68
N ASN A 45 -3.83 -0.88 6.90
CA ASN A 45 -4.91 -0.42 7.78
C ASN A 45 -4.78 1.08 8.10
N LYS A 46 -3.56 1.56 8.38
CA LYS A 46 -3.34 3.00 8.61
C LYS A 46 -3.61 3.84 7.37
N LEU A 47 -3.23 3.36 6.18
CA LEU A 47 -3.56 4.02 4.92
C LEU A 47 -5.07 4.05 4.64
N ARG A 48 -5.79 2.98 5.01
CA ARG A 48 -7.26 2.91 4.95
C ARG A 48 -7.89 3.92 5.90
N ASP A 49 -7.40 4.04 7.13
CA ASP A 49 -7.91 5.00 8.10
C ASP A 49 -7.68 6.46 7.66
N LEU A 50 -6.72 6.68 6.76
CA LEU A 50 -6.47 7.95 6.07
C LEU A 50 -7.29 8.12 4.77
N GLY A 51 -8.06 7.12 4.37
CA GLY A 51 -8.88 7.12 3.15
C GLY A 51 -8.07 7.03 1.85
N LEU A 52 -6.81 6.58 1.89
CA LEU A 52 -5.91 6.50 0.73
C LEU A 52 -6.00 5.15 0.01
N VAL A 53 -6.46 4.13 0.70
CA VAL A 53 -6.74 2.79 0.16
C VAL A 53 -8.06 2.29 0.72
N GLU A 54 -8.70 1.36 0.03
CA GLU A 54 -9.93 0.74 0.48
C GLU A 54 -9.90 -0.78 0.30
N PRO A 55 -10.31 -1.56 1.31
CA PRO A 55 -10.49 -2.99 1.16
C PRO A 55 -11.80 -3.30 0.45
N TYR A 56 -11.83 -4.38 -0.33
CA TYR A 56 -13.02 -4.89 -0.98
C TYR A 56 -12.99 -6.42 -1.07
N LEU A 57 -14.08 -7.02 -1.57
CA LEU A 57 -14.23 -8.47 -1.68
C LEU A 57 -14.00 -9.18 -0.32
N ASN A 58 -14.81 -8.84 0.68
CA ASN A 58 -14.70 -9.36 2.05
C ASN A 58 -13.30 -9.16 2.67
N ASN A 59 -12.71 -7.97 2.49
CA ASN A 59 -11.38 -7.60 2.97
C ASN A 59 -10.22 -8.45 2.41
N ARG A 60 -10.46 -9.22 1.33
CA ARG A 60 -9.43 -10.02 0.66
C ARG A 60 -8.59 -9.21 -0.30
N ARG A 61 -9.14 -8.15 -0.89
CA ARG A 61 -8.42 -7.27 -1.82
C ARG A 61 -8.34 -5.85 -1.29
N LEU A 62 -7.36 -5.11 -1.78
CA LEU A 62 -7.10 -3.72 -1.43
C LEU A 62 -6.81 -2.95 -2.71
N ARG A 63 -7.40 -1.77 -2.87
CA ARG A 63 -7.09 -0.86 -3.97
C ARG A 63 -6.84 0.55 -3.49
N ILE A 64 -6.12 1.35 -4.27
CA ILE A 64 -5.93 2.78 -4.03
C ILE A 64 -7.25 3.51 -4.33
N THR A 65 -7.64 4.43 -3.45
CA THR A 65 -8.82 5.29 -3.65
C THR A 65 -8.48 6.48 -4.57
N GLU A 66 -9.49 7.23 -5.01
CA GLU A 66 -9.22 8.48 -5.74
C GLU A 66 -8.34 9.46 -4.92
N ASN A 67 -8.54 9.53 -3.61
CA ASN A 67 -7.73 10.37 -2.73
C ASN A 67 -6.27 9.90 -2.69
N GLY A 68 -6.05 8.59 -2.65
CA GLY A 68 -4.71 8.00 -2.74
C GLY A 68 -4.03 8.27 -4.09
N LEU A 69 -4.78 8.25 -5.20
CA LEU A 69 -4.25 8.55 -6.53
C LEU A 69 -3.79 10.00 -6.67
N ARG A 70 -4.48 10.94 -6.00
CA ARG A 70 -4.16 12.39 -5.98
C ARG A 70 -2.92 12.74 -5.14
N ILE A 71 -2.39 11.81 -4.34
CA ILE A 71 -1.17 12.06 -3.57
C ILE A 71 0.03 12.15 -4.52
N ASP A 72 0.78 13.25 -4.41
CA ASP A 72 2.08 13.39 -5.08
C ASP A 72 3.12 12.50 -4.40
N LEU A 73 3.64 11.54 -5.15
CA LEU A 73 4.63 10.55 -4.74
C LEU A 73 5.92 10.65 -5.57
N SER A 74 6.07 11.72 -6.36
CA SER A 74 7.23 11.94 -7.25
C SER A 74 8.56 11.91 -6.49
N LYS A 75 8.60 12.53 -5.30
CA LYS A 75 9.79 12.64 -4.44
C LYS A 75 9.90 11.58 -3.34
N VAL A 76 9.02 10.57 -3.35
CA VAL A 76 8.98 9.51 -2.33
C VAL A 76 9.68 8.28 -2.89
N ASN A 77 10.57 7.63 -2.15
CA ASN A 77 11.08 6.31 -2.55
C ASN A 77 10.03 5.24 -2.21
N GLU A 78 9.82 4.25 -3.08
CA GLU A 78 8.90 3.17 -2.75
C GLU A 78 9.48 2.27 -1.65
N SER A 79 8.61 1.54 -0.95
CA SER A 79 9.08 0.55 0.01
C SER A 79 9.75 -0.60 -0.74
N GLU A 80 10.88 -1.09 -0.21
CA GLU A 80 11.64 -2.19 -0.81
C GLU A 80 11.73 -3.37 0.17
N ASN A 81 11.78 -4.59 -0.35
CA ASN A 81 12.17 -5.74 0.46
C ASN A 81 13.66 -5.57 0.76
N GLY A 82 14.01 -5.23 2.00
CA GLY A 82 15.41 -5.14 2.40
C GLY A 82 16.10 -6.47 2.12
N LYS A 83 16.83 -6.56 1.01
CA LYS A 83 17.98 -7.44 0.93
C LYS A 83 19.08 -6.70 1.69
N SER A 84 19.18 -6.98 2.98
CA SER A 84 20.46 -6.79 3.65
C SER A 84 21.43 -7.75 2.97
N GLU A 85 22.35 -7.21 2.16
CA GLU A 85 23.63 -7.88 1.90
C GLU A 85 24.53 -7.75 3.14
#